data_AF-A0A4P5YPJ5-F1
#
_entry.id   AF-A0A4P5YPJ5-F1
#
_cell.length_a   1.000
_cell.length_b   1.000
_cell.length_c   1.000
_cell.angle_alpha   90.00
_cell.angle_beta   90.00
_cell.angle_gamma   90.00
#
_symmetry.space_group_name_H-M   'P 1'
#
loop_
_entity.id
_entity.type
_entity.pdbx_description
1 polymer ?
#
loop_
_entity_poly.entity_id
_entity_poly.type
_entity_poly.pdbx_seq_one_letter_code
_entity_poly.pdbx_strand_id
1 'polypeptide(L)'
;MPFLAWLVFAALSPNPAPAAAAPAPNQGNYASFVASRAALQTRHSTTQAKIYADPAKAPDVAHRDMAKIIEETATLKAAVTLFERERALYWNNPGYWRSYWDRGPGAHFIVMKLLAKLDALAALPPTGDAPYTRVDLNTVQKTLDGCREALDLDRQLQLAAQSIR
;
A
#
# COMPACT_ATOMS: atom_id res chain seq x y z
N MET A 1 4.28 -30.95 65.23
CA MET A 1 5.62 -30.77 64.64
C MET A 1 5.90 -31.99 63.75
N PRO A 2 6.27 -31.90 62.46
CA PRO A 2 6.18 -30.77 61.53
C PRO A 2 5.83 -31.17 60.05
N PHE A 3 5.77 -30.13 59.20
CA PHE A 3 5.94 -30.05 57.73
C PHE A 3 4.82 -30.38 56.72
N LEU A 4 4.29 -29.26 56.19
CA LEU A 4 3.71 -29.04 54.87
C LEU A 4 4.61 -29.54 53.72
N ALA A 5 3.99 -30.08 52.67
CA ALA A 5 4.46 -29.94 51.30
C ALA A 5 3.26 -29.86 50.34
N TRP A 6 2.85 -28.62 50.03
CA TRP A 6 2.00 -28.33 48.89
C TRP A 6 2.84 -28.47 47.61
N LEU A 7 2.52 -29.45 46.76
CA LEU A 7 3.09 -29.57 45.41
C LEU A 7 2.29 -28.66 44.46
N VAL A 8 2.89 -27.54 44.09
CA VAL A 8 2.39 -26.65 43.03
C VAL A 8 2.71 -27.25 41.67
N PHE A 9 1.66 -27.38 40.86
CA PHE A 9 1.70 -27.69 39.44
C PHE A 9 2.61 -26.71 38.66
N ALA A 10 3.54 -27.24 37.86
CA ALA A 10 4.09 -26.55 36.71
C ALA A 10 4.00 -27.49 35.50
N ALA A 11 2.82 -27.52 34.89
CA ALA A 11 2.66 -28.09 33.56
C ALA A 11 3.45 -27.19 32.59
N LEU A 12 4.61 -27.68 32.13
CA LEU A 12 5.29 -27.15 30.96
C LEU A 12 4.39 -27.41 29.75
N SER A 13 3.47 -26.50 29.47
CA SER A 13 2.81 -26.47 28.17
C SER A 13 3.90 -26.29 27.11
N PRO A 14 4.02 -27.19 26.12
CA PRO A 14 4.93 -26.97 25.02
C PRO A 14 4.54 -25.65 24.34
N ASN A 15 5.51 -24.75 24.25
CA ASN A 15 5.37 -23.50 23.52
C ASN A 15 4.90 -23.87 22.10
N PRO A 16 3.73 -23.40 21.62
CA PRO A 16 3.27 -23.78 20.30
C PRO A 16 4.33 -23.34 19.28
N ALA A 17 4.65 -24.26 18.35
CA ALA A 17 5.54 -23.95 17.23
C ALA A 17 5.09 -22.63 16.59
N PRO A 18 6.02 -21.75 16.18
CA PRO A 18 5.64 -20.50 15.53
C PRO A 18 4.72 -20.83 14.36
N ALA A 19 3.48 -20.36 14.45
CA ALA A 19 2.49 -20.54 13.40
C ALA A 19 3.15 -20.09 12.09
N ALA A 20 3.16 -20.97 11.08
CA ALA A 20 3.65 -20.61 9.75
C ALA A 20 2.97 -19.30 9.35
N ALA A 21 3.77 -18.23 9.19
CA ALA A 21 3.23 -16.89 8.95
C ALA A 21 2.27 -16.95 7.76
N ALA A 22 0.97 -16.81 8.04
CA ALA A 22 -0.08 -16.79 7.04
C ALA A 22 0.22 -15.68 6.01
N PRO A 23 0.02 -15.96 4.71
CA PRO A 23 0.22 -14.95 3.68
C PRO A 23 -0.68 -13.75 3.98
N ALA A 24 -0.17 -12.56 3.75
CA ALA A 24 -0.96 -11.33 3.88
C ALA A 24 -2.21 -11.41 3.00
N PRO A 25 -3.34 -10.83 3.45
CA PRO A 25 -4.62 -11.02 2.79
C PRO A 25 -4.57 -10.55 1.34
N ASN A 26 -5.28 -11.25 0.46
CA ASN A 26 -5.43 -10.89 -0.95
C ASN A 26 -4.11 -10.79 -1.75
N GLN A 27 -3.06 -11.52 -1.34
CA GLN A 27 -1.74 -11.49 -1.99
C GLN A 27 -1.77 -11.68 -3.52
N GLY A 28 -2.72 -12.45 -4.05
CA GLY A 28 -2.91 -12.64 -5.50
C GLY A 28 -3.21 -11.35 -6.27
N ASN A 29 -3.77 -10.33 -5.60
CA ASN A 29 -4.13 -9.06 -6.23
C ASN A 29 -2.94 -8.09 -6.33
N TYR A 30 -1.89 -8.27 -5.52
CA TYR A 30 -0.74 -7.35 -5.46
C TYR A 30 -0.08 -7.16 -6.85
N ALA A 31 0.20 -8.26 -7.55
CA ALA A 31 0.82 -8.21 -8.88
C ALA A 31 -0.05 -7.49 -9.90
N SER A 32 -1.39 -7.64 -9.80
CA SER A 32 -2.33 -6.95 -10.67
C SER A 32 -2.30 -5.44 -10.43
N PHE A 33 -2.23 -4.98 -9.19
CA PHE A 33 -2.10 -3.54 -8.88
C PHE A 33 -0.79 -2.95 -9.39
N VAL A 34 0.33 -3.65 -9.21
CA VAL A 34 1.64 -3.22 -9.73
C VAL A 34 1.60 -3.08 -11.26
N ALA A 35 1.07 -4.09 -11.96
CA ALA A 35 0.96 -4.08 -13.41
C ALA A 35 0.02 -2.97 -13.92
N SER A 36 -1.14 -2.81 -13.29
CA SER A 36 -2.14 -1.80 -13.66
C SER A 36 -1.60 -0.39 -13.50
N ARG A 37 -0.91 -0.12 -12.37
CA ARG A 37 -0.23 1.15 -12.13
C ARG A 37 0.86 1.43 -13.17
N ALA A 38 1.69 0.43 -13.51
CA ALA A 38 2.75 0.58 -14.51
C ALA A 38 2.19 0.87 -15.91
N ALA A 39 1.10 0.18 -16.29
CA ALA A 39 0.42 0.43 -17.56
C ALA A 39 -0.16 1.86 -17.63
N LEU A 40 -0.80 2.32 -16.55
CA LEU A 40 -1.32 3.69 -16.45
C LEU A 40 -0.21 4.74 -16.49
N GLN A 41 0.91 4.51 -15.82
CA GLN A 41 2.07 5.40 -15.84
C GLN A 41 2.61 5.62 -17.26
N THR A 42 2.72 4.55 -18.05
CA THR A 42 3.19 4.62 -19.44
C THR A 42 2.22 5.42 -20.32
N ARG A 43 0.92 5.15 -20.17
CA ARG A 43 -0.14 5.87 -20.91
C ARG A 43 -0.18 7.34 -20.50
N HIS A 44 -0.13 7.64 -19.20
CA HIS A 44 -0.09 8.99 -18.66
C HIS A 44 1.08 9.78 -19.23
N SER A 45 2.31 9.26 -19.15
CA SER A 45 3.51 9.94 -19.68
C SER A 45 3.38 10.28 -21.17
N THR A 46 2.89 9.31 -21.97
CA THR A 46 2.69 9.48 -23.41
C THR A 46 1.66 10.55 -23.73
N THR A 47 0.51 10.54 -23.04
CA THR A 47 -0.57 11.52 -23.26
C THR A 47 -0.20 12.89 -22.69
N GLN A 48 0.46 12.93 -21.54
CA GLN A 48 0.97 14.15 -20.91
C GLN A 48 1.90 14.89 -21.86
N ALA A 49 2.85 14.21 -22.52
CA ALA A 49 3.78 14.84 -23.46
C ALA A 49 3.06 15.59 -24.60
N LYS A 50 1.87 15.12 -25.02
CA LYS A 50 1.05 15.76 -26.06
C LYS A 50 0.31 17.00 -25.56
N ILE A 51 -0.05 17.04 -24.27
CA ILE A 51 -0.82 18.12 -23.65
C ILE A 51 0.11 19.19 -23.06
N TYR A 52 1.26 18.80 -22.53
CA TYR A 52 2.07 19.61 -21.61
C TYR A 52 2.63 20.91 -22.24
N ALA A 53 2.94 20.87 -23.54
CA ALA A 53 3.52 21.99 -24.25
C ALA A 53 2.54 23.17 -24.39
N ASP A 54 1.32 22.89 -24.85
CA ASP A 54 0.24 23.86 -24.98
C ASP A 54 -1.11 23.13 -24.86
N PRO A 55 -1.72 23.09 -23.64
CA PRO A 55 -2.94 22.33 -23.40
C PRO A 55 -4.13 22.79 -24.25
N ALA A 56 -4.17 24.05 -24.68
CA ALA A 56 -5.27 24.58 -25.48
C ALA A 56 -5.16 24.17 -26.96
N LYS A 57 -3.97 23.78 -27.42
CA LYS A 57 -3.72 23.33 -28.79
C LYS A 57 -3.50 21.81 -28.89
N ALA A 58 -3.63 21.10 -27.77
CA ALA A 58 -3.45 19.66 -27.77
C ALA A 58 -4.57 18.98 -28.58
N PRO A 59 -4.28 17.86 -29.27
CA PRO A 59 -5.31 17.16 -30.03
C PRO A 59 -6.47 16.69 -29.13
N ASP A 60 -7.71 16.77 -29.61
CA ASP A 60 -8.90 16.28 -28.87
C ASP A 60 -8.76 14.84 -28.38
N VAL A 61 -8.10 13.99 -29.18
CA VAL A 61 -7.80 12.61 -28.81
C VAL A 61 -6.97 12.55 -27.53
N ALA A 62 -5.98 13.42 -27.36
CA ALA A 62 -5.16 13.48 -26.15
C ALA A 62 -6.00 13.89 -24.92
N HIS A 63 -6.94 14.82 -25.08
CA HIS A 63 -7.87 15.19 -23.99
C HIS A 63 -8.81 14.03 -23.60
N ARG A 64 -9.35 13.30 -24.58
CA ARG A 64 -10.18 12.10 -24.31
C ARG A 64 -9.37 10.99 -23.64
N ASP A 65 -8.16 10.74 -24.11
CA ASP A 65 -7.26 9.75 -23.52
C ASP A 65 -6.91 10.12 -22.08
N MET A 66 -6.64 11.40 -21.82
CA MET A 66 -6.33 11.89 -20.47
C MET A 66 -7.54 11.81 -19.54
N ALA A 67 -8.75 12.10 -20.02
CA ALA A 67 -9.98 11.92 -19.25
C ALA A 67 -10.12 10.48 -18.74
N LYS A 68 -9.91 9.52 -19.64
CA LYS A 68 -9.94 8.09 -19.32
C LYS A 68 -8.83 7.69 -18.34
N ILE A 69 -7.62 8.24 -18.52
CA ILE A 69 -6.51 7.98 -17.59
C ILE A 69 -6.83 8.52 -16.19
N ILE A 70 -7.45 9.69 -16.07
CA ILE A 70 -7.87 10.27 -14.79
C ILE A 70 -8.89 9.36 -14.10
N GLU A 71 -9.92 8.90 -14.81
CA GLU A 71 -10.93 7.99 -14.28
C GLU A 71 -10.32 6.66 -13.80
N GLU A 72 -9.49 6.04 -14.63
CA GLU A 72 -8.82 4.78 -14.30
C GLU A 72 -7.83 4.97 -13.14
N THR A 73 -7.15 6.11 -13.05
CA THR A 73 -6.25 6.45 -11.95
C THR A 73 -7.02 6.67 -10.64
N ALA A 74 -8.18 7.33 -10.68
CA ALA A 74 -9.04 7.49 -9.52
C ALA A 74 -9.58 6.13 -9.02
N THR A 75 -9.96 5.25 -9.95
CA THR A 75 -10.37 3.87 -9.64
C THR A 75 -9.23 3.08 -9.01
N LEU A 76 -8.02 3.15 -9.59
CA LEU A 76 -6.83 2.50 -9.04
C LEU A 76 -6.50 3.05 -7.65
N LYS A 77 -6.54 4.38 -7.45
CA LYS A 77 -6.32 5.03 -6.16
C LYS A 77 -7.26 4.46 -5.10
N ALA A 78 -8.56 4.40 -5.38
CA ALA A 78 -9.54 3.85 -4.44
C ALA A 78 -9.26 2.38 -4.11
N ALA A 79 -9.00 1.55 -5.14
CA ALA A 79 -8.75 0.12 -4.97
C ALA A 79 -7.46 -0.17 -4.18
N VAL A 80 -6.35 0.51 -4.53
CA VAL A 80 -5.07 0.38 -3.81
C VAL A 80 -5.20 0.88 -2.38
N THR A 81 -5.89 2.00 -2.15
CA THR A 81 -6.08 2.55 -0.81
C THR A 81 -6.82 1.57 0.10
N LEU A 82 -7.91 0.96 -0.41
CA LEU A 82 -8.67 -0.03 0.34
C LEU A 82 -7.83 -1.29 0.60
N PHE A 83 -7.23 -1.84 -0.45
CA PHE A 83 -6.41 -3.05 -0.39
C PHE A 83 -5.25 -2.91 0.63
N GLU A 84 -4.49 -1.82 0.54
CA GLU A 84 -3.34 -1.60 1.42
C GLU A 84 -3.77 -1.22 2.83
N ARG A 85 -4.94 -0.60 3.03
CA ARG A 85 -5.45 -0.31 4.37
C ARG A 85 -5.82 -1.58 5.12
N GLU A 86 -6.48 -2.53 4.45
CA GLU A 86 -6.79 -3.84 5.03
C GLU A 86 -5.50 -4.58 5.44
N ARG A 87 -4.49 -4.55 4.57
CA ARG A 87 -3.19 -5.18 4.84
C ARG A 87 -2.44 -4.48 5.95
N ALA A 88 -2.38 -3.15 5.95
CA ALA A 88 -1.75 -2.37 7.03
C ALA A 88 -2.38 -2.69 8.38
N LEU A 89 -3.70 -2.84 8.47
CA LEU A 89 -4.40 -3.25 9.69
C LEU A 89 -4.05 -4.69 10.11
N TYR A 90 -3.93 -5.61 9.15
CA TYR A 90 -3.46 -6.97 9.40
C TYR A 90 -2.01 -6.99 9.96
N TRP A 91 -1.12 -6.20 9.37
CA TRP A 91 0.25 -6.01 9.86
C TRP A 91 0.27 -5.33 11.24
N ASN A 92 -0.69 -4.46 11.54
CA ASN A 92 -0.79 -3.74 12.80
C ASN A 92 -1.43 -4.55 13.96
N ASN A 93 -1.52 -5.88 13.87
CA ASN A 93 -2.13 -6.72 14.91
C ASN A 93 -1.08 -7.25 15.92
N PRO A 94 -1.15 -6.89 17.22
CA PRO A 94 -0.22 -7.37 18.26
C PRO A 94 -0.18 -8.89 18.42
N GLY A 95 -1.30 -9.58 18.18
CA GLY A 95 -1.43 -11.02 18.38
C GLY A 95 -0.68 -11.86 17.35
N TYR A 96 -0.57 -11.36 16.12
CA TYR A 96 0.15 -12.05 15.05
C TYR A 96 1.68 -11.85 15.17
N TRP A 97 2.10 -10.75 15.78
CA TRP A 97 3.45 -10.22 15.64
C TRP A 97 4.20 -10.05 16.98
N ARG A 98 3.80 -10.68 18.10
CA ARG A 98 4.50 -10.52 19.40
C ARG A 98 6.03 -10.57 19.27
N SER A 99 6.57 -11.58 18.56
CA SER A 99 8.03 -11.70 18.34
C SER A 99 8.63 -10.78 17.27
N TYR A 100 7.82 -10.05 16.52
CA TYR A 100 8.20 -9.18 15.40
C TYR A 100 8.18 -7.70 15.80
N TRP A 101 7.20 -7.30 16.62
CA TRP A 101 7.22 -6.04 17.36
C TRP A 101 8.44 -5.95 18.28
N ASP A 102 8.80 -7.07 18.90
CA ASP A 102 9.99 -7.18 19.75
C ASP A 102 11.31 -7.24 18.94
N ARG A 103 11.28 -7.64 17.65
CA ARG A 103 12.47 -7.76 16.79
C ARG A 103 12.88 -6.47 16.07
N GLY A 104 12.17 -5.35 16.27
CA GLY A 104 12.76 -4.02 16.16
C GLY A 104 11.80 -2.87 15.77
N PRO A 105 12.17 -1.62 16.09
CA PRO A 105 11.40 -0.42 15.76
C PRO A 105 11.15 -0.22 14.26
N GLY A 106 11.89 -0.93 13.38
CA GLY A 106 11.83 -0.77 11.93
C GLY A 106 10.50 -1.17 11.31
N ALA A 107 9.88 -2.28 11.71
CA ALA A 107 8.68 -2.75 11.02
C ALA A 107 7.41 -2.00 11.43
N HIS A 108 7.31 -1.58 12.70
CA HIS A 108 6.26 -0.64 13.14
C HIS A 108 6.34 0.67 12.41
N PHE A 109 7.56 1.17 12.24
CA PHE A 109 7.78 2.38 11.48
C PHE A 109 7.35 2.24 10.02
N ILE A 110 7.55 1.08 9.38
CA ILE A 110 7.07 0.83 8.01
C ILE A 110 5.53 0.78 7.96
N VAL A 111 4.85 0.13 8.92
CA VAL A 111 3.38 0.13 8.99
C VAL A 111 2.84 1.56 9.15
N MET A 112 3.41 2.34 10.07
CA MET A 112 2.99 3.73 10.28
C MET A 112 3.25 4.61 9.06
N LYS A 113 4.37 4.39 8.37
CA LYS A 113 4.64 5.04 7.07
C LYS A 113 3.60 4.67 6.03
N LEU A 114 3.25 3.40 5.92
CA LEU A 114 2.22 2.94 4.97
C LEU A 114 0.89 3.64 5.26
N LEU A 115 0.42 3.62 6.50
CA LEU A 115 -0.82 4.30 6.90
C LEU A 115 -0.79 5.80 6.55
N ALA A 116 0.28 6.51 6.90
CA ALA A 116 0.45 7.92 6.56
C ALA A 116 0.45 8.18 5.05
N LYS A 117 1.00 7.27 4.24
CA LYS A 117 0.94 7.35 2.78
C LYS A 117 -0.45 7.11 2.22
N LEU A 118 -1.21 6.19 2.79
CA LEU A 118 -2.60 5.97 2.40
C LEU A 118 -3.45 7.20 2.72
N ASP A 119 -3.25 7.85 3.87
CA ASP A 119 -3.93 9.09 4.21
C ASP A 119 -3.55 10.24 3.25
N ALA A 120 -2.26 10.40 2.95
CA ALA A 120 -1.80 11.41 1.99
C ALA A 120 -2.33 11.16 0.57
N LEU A 121 -2.37 9.90 0.13
CA LEU A 121 -2.92 9.49 -1.16
C LEU A 121 -4.43 9.79 -1.23
N ALA A 122 -5.17 9.46 -0.17
CA ALA A 122 -6.60 9.76 -0.07
C ALA A 122 -6.87 11.27 -0.15
N ALA A 123 -6.04 12.09 0.49
CA ALA A 123 -6.17 13.55 0.54
C ALA A 123 -5.80 14.28 -0.76
N LEU A 124 -5.24 13.61 -1.77
CA LEU A 124 -4.97 14.25 -3.07
C LEU A 124 -6.27 14.74 -3.72
N PRO A 125 -6.30 15.99 -4.22
CA PRO A 125 -7.50 16.57 -4.81
C PRO A 125 -7.89 15.82 -6.10
N PRO A 126 -9.17 15.87 -6.49
CA PRO A 126 -9.58 15.41 -7.81
C PRO A 126 -8.92 16.26 -8.90
N THR A 127 -8.72 15.65 -10.06
CA THR A 127 -8.27 16.35 -11.27
C THR A 127 -9.45 17.09 -11.90
N GLY A 128 -9.22 18.30 -12.42
CA GLY A 128 -10.25 19.11 -13.09
C GLY A 128 -10.59 18.64 -14.50
N ASP A 129 -11.53 19.33 -15.15
CA ASP A 129 -11.96 19.09 -16.52
C ASP A 129 -11.01 19.73 -17.56
N ALA A 130 -11.16 19.33 -18.83
CA ALA A 130 -10.36 19.87 -19.91
C ALA A 130 -10.62 21.39 -20.13
N PRO A 131 -9.59 22.17 -20.56
CA PRO A 131 -8.22 21.74 -20.86
C PRO A 131 -7.40 21.49 -19.59
N TYR A 132 -6.78 20.32 -19.49
CA TYR A 132 -6.02 19.92 -18.30
C TYR A 132 -4.80 20.82 -18.09
N THR A 133 -4.72 21.39 -16.90
CA THR A 133 -3.61 22.25 -16.50
C THR A 133 -2.39 21.42 -16.11
N ARG A 134 -1.23 22.08 -15.95
CA ARG A 134 -0.06 21.41 -15.37
C ARG A 134 -0.31 20.86 -13.97
N VAL A 135 -1.19 21.51 -13.20
CA VAL A 135 -1.55 21.06 -11.84
C VAL A 135 -2.31 19.74 -11.90
N ASP A 136 -3.20 19.59 -12.87
CA ASP A 136 -3.97 18.37 -13.12
C ASP A 136 -3.05 17.19 -13.46
N LEU A 137 -2.16 17.39 -14.44
CA LEU A 137 -1.18 16.39 -14.88
C LEU A 137 -0.23 15.97 -13.74
N ASN A 138 0.21 16.94 -12.93
CA ASN A 138 1.03 16.66 -11.76
C ASN A 138 0.27 15.91 -10.66
N THR A 139 -1.04 16.12 -10.53
CA THR A 139 -1.88 15.42 -9.56
C THR A 139 -2.07 13.97 -9.93
N VAL A 140 -2.27 13.67 -11.23
CA VAL A 140 -2.28 12.29 -11.74
C VAL A 140 -0.94 11.61 -11.46
N GLN A 141 0.18 12.27 -11.77
CA GLN A 141 1.52 11.72 -11.49
C GLN A 141 1.73 11.42 -10.00
N LYS A 142 1.40 12.38 -9.12
CA LYS A 142 1.49 12.19 -7.66
C LYS A 142 0.62 11.03 -7.17
N THR A 143 -0.54 10.83 -7.78
CA THR A 143 -1.44 9.73 -7.42
C THR A 143 -0.83 8.37 -7.78
N LEU A 144 -0.26 8.24 -8.99
CA LEU A 144 0.42 7.02 -9.43
C LEU A 144 1.68 6.73 -8.59
N ASP A 145 2.45 7.77 -8.26
CA ASP A 145 3.62 7.64 -7.39
C ASP A 145 3.24 7.24 -5.95
N GLY A 146 2.16 7.81 -5.42
CA GLY A 146 1.64 7.42 -4.11
C GLY A 146 1.14 5.98 -4.07
N CYS A 147 0.47 5.50 -5.13
CA CYS A 147 0.10 4.09 -5.26
C CYS A 147 1.32 3.18 -5.28
N ARG A 148 2.38 3.56 -6.03
CA ARG A 148 3.66 2.82 -6.04
C ARG A 148 4.26 2.76 -4.64
N GLU A 149 4.41 3.90 -3.98
CA GLU A 149 5.06 3.97 -2.67
C GLU A 149 4.32 3.12 -1.62
N ALA A 150 2.98 3.10 -1.65
CA ALA A 150 2.18 2.24 -0.78
C ALA A 150 2.45 0.75 -1.01
N LEU A 151 2.41 0.30 -2.27
CA LEU A 151 2.73 -1.09 -2.65
C LEU A 151 4.16 -1.47 -2.23
N ASP A 152 5.14 -0.59 -2.46
CA ASP A 152 6.54 -0.83 -2.10
C ASP A 152 6.75 -0.94 -0.58
N LEU A 153 6.04 -0.15 0.23
CA LEU A 153 6.06 -0.23 1.68
C LEU A 153 5.45 -1.56 2.18
N ASP A 154 4.33 -2.00 1.62
CA ASP A 154 3.77 -3.31 1.93
C ASP A 154 4.71 -4.45 1.52
N ARG A 155 5.39 -4.33 0.38
CA ARG A 155 6.42 -5.31 -0.01
C ARG A 155 7.57 -5.36 0.98
N GLN A 156 8.01 -4.23 1.51
CA GLN A 156 9.03 -4.19 2.56
C GLN A 156 8.55 -4.90 3.85
N LEU A 157 7.28 -4.71 4.24
CA LEU A 157 6.69 -5.44 5.37
C LEU A 157 6.70 -6.96 5.12
N GLN A 158 6.29 -7.40 3.93
CA GLN A 158 6.32 -8.81 3.55
C GLN A 158 7.73 -9.41 3.63
N LEU A 159 8.75 -8.69 3.15
CA LEU A 159 10.14 -9.14 3.18
C LEU A 159 10.66 -9.25 4.61
N ALA A 160 10.41 -8.21 5.42
CA ALA A 160 10.82 -8.22 6.82
C ALA A 160 10.10 -9.34 7.59
N ALA A 161 8.82 -9.61 7.31
CA ALA A 161 8.09 -10.75 7.87
C ALA A 161 8.70 -12.12 7.49
N GLN A 162 9.26 -12.24 6.30
CA GLN A 162 9.91 -13.47 5.83
C GLN A 162 11.27 -13.71 6.50
N SER A 163 12.04 -12.66 6.81
CA SER A 163 13.36 -12.75 7.45
C SER A 163 13.33 -13.16 8.93
N ILE A 164 12.15 -13.37 9.49
CA ILE A 164 11.90 -13.71 10.90
C ILE A 164 11.83 -15.24 11.09
N ARG A 165 11.64 -15.96 9.97
CA ARG A 165 11.70 -17.42 9.87
C ARG A 165 13.14 -17.89 9.98
#